data_AF-A0A9X4BF18-F1
#
_entry.id   AF-A0A9X4BF18-F1
#
_cell.length_a   1.000
_cell.length_b   1.000
_cell.length_c   1.000
_cell.angle_alpha   90.00
_cell.angle_beta   90.00
_cell.angle_gamma   90.00
#
_symmetry.space_group_name_H-M   'P 1'
#
loop_
_entity.id
_entity.type
_entity.pdbx_description
1 polymer ?
#
loop_
_entity_poly.entity_id
_entity_poly.type
_entity_poly.pdbx_seq_one_letter_code
_entity_poly.pdbx_strand_id
1 'polypeptide(L)'
;AELQRMQALIALKESVKAERLELIGQGKWYPPSYRQWVEVEALKGDKAAISQLRGWDYRDRRSNAVKATTDNRCVVICEPGGTPVYSGVPGLRASLKKNGRVQFSDSETGRHICTDYGDRVIFRNSDDYDMLKSDMMKVAPVLFSRSPTVGMAPQGDNEQFNAAFAKMVAWHNVNHREEGEYHISRPDVDQLRVENELRFADMASQSGQEYSQNEPQASWKPPSPL
;
A
#
# COMPACT_ATOMS: atom_id res chain seq x y z
N ALA A 1 27.02 -43.37 -46.31
CA ALA A 1 26.38 -43.42 -44.97
C ALA A 1 27.05 -42.47 -43.97
N GLU A 2 28.38 -42.48 -43.82
CA GLU A 2 29.09 -41.65 -42.83
C GLU A 2 29.03 -40.14 -43.10
N LEU A 3 29.22 -39.73 -44.37
CA LEU A 3 29.21 -38.33 -44.80
C LEU A 3 27.85 -37.65 -44.55
N GLN A 4 26.75 -38.37 -44.83
CA GLN A 4 25.38 -37.91 -44.52
C GLN A 4 25.15 -37.80 -43.00
N ARG A 5 25.75 -38.68 -42.20
CA ARG A 5 25.68 -38.64 -40.74
C ARG A 5 26.42 -37.42 -40.17
N MET A 6 27.59 -37.09 -40.74
CA MET A 6 28.33 -35.89 -40.40
C MET A 6 27.56 -34.61 -40.78
N GLN A 7 26.97 -34.57 -41.98
CA GLN A 7 26.14 -33.43 -42.42
C GLN A 7 24.93 -33.24 -41.51
N ALA A 8 24.24 -34.31 -41.12
CA ALA A 8 23.12 -34.27 -40.18
C ALA A 8 23.54 -33.73 -38.80
N LEU A 9 24.72 -34.12 -38.29
CA LEU A 9 25.27 -33.61 -37.03
C LEU A 9 25.63 -32.13 -37.10
N ILE A 10 26.18 -31.66 -38.22
CA ILE A 10 26.50 -30.24 -38.43
C ILE A 10 25.20 -29.41 -38.44
N ALA A 11 24.19 -29.84 -39.21
CA ALA A 11 22.90 -29.17 -39.28
C ALA A 11 22.21 -29.11 -37.90
N LEU A 12 22.27 -30.20 -37.13
CA LEU A 12 21.73 -30.25 -35.76
C LEU A 12 22.47 -29.28 -34.82
N LYS A 13 23.79 -29.16 -34.97
CA LYS A 13 24.60 -28.25 -34.14
C LYS A 13 24.27 -26.78 -34.45
N GLU A 14 24.01 -26.46 -35.72
CA GLU A 14 23.57 -25.13 -36.14
C GLU A 14 22.16 -24.80 -35.64
N SER A 15 21.22 -25.76 -35.72
CA SER A 15 19.85 -25.56 -35.21
C SER A 15 19.83 -25.32 -33.70
N VAL A 16 20.57 -26.12 -32.92
CA VAL A 16 20.69 -25.95 -31.46
C VAL A 16 21.35 -24.61 -31.10
N LYS A 17 22.32 -24.15 -31.90
CA LYS A 17 22.96 -22.84 -31.71
C LYS A 17 21.97 -21.69 -31.99
N ALA A 18 21.15 -21.81 -33.03
CA ALA A 18 20.12 -20.83 -33.37
C ALA A 18 19.04 -20.76 -32.28
N GLU A 19 18.53 -21.91 -31.82
CA GLU A 19 17.54 -22.00 -30.75
C GLU A 19 18.08 -21.43 -29.43
N ARG A 20 19.36 -21.70 -29.11
CA ARG A 20 20.03 -21.09 -27.95
C ARG A 20 20.11 -19.57 -28.06
N LEU A 21 20.47 -19.02 -29.23
CA LEU A 21 20.52 -17.58 -29.46
C LEU A 21 19.14 -16.95 -29.35
N GLU A 22 18.11 -17.64 -29.82
CA GLU A 22 16.72 -17.20 -29.71
C GLU A 22 16.24 -17.18 -28.25
N LEU A 23 16.51 -18.23 -27.47
CA LEU A 23 16.20 -18.29 -26.04
C LEU A 23 16.98 -17.25 -25.23
N ILE A 24 18.22 -16.95 -25.60
CA ILE A 24 19.02 -15.88 -24.98
C ILE A 24 18.43 -14.50 -25.34
N GLY A 25 18.07 -14.28 -26.61
CA GLY A 25 17.43 -13.04 -27.08
C GLY A 25 16.06 -12.80 -26.43
N GLN A 26 15.31 -13.87 -26.14
CA GLN A 26 14.06 -13.83 -25.40
C GLN A 26 14.25 -13.73 -23.87
N GLY A 27 15.48 -13.82 -23.36
CA GLY A 27 15.79 -13.83 -21.93
C GLY A 27 15.31 -15.09 -21.18
N LYS A 28 14.90 -16.14 -21.89
CA LYS A 28 14.35 -17.40 -21.35
C LYS A 28 15.41 -18.49 -21.17
N TRP A 29 16.63 -18.27 -21.65
CA TRP A 29 17.71 -19.25 -21.58
C TRP A 29 18.11 -19.61 -20.14
N TYR A 30 17.98 -18.66 -19.21
CA TYR A 30 18.17 -18.93 -17.79
C TYR A 30 16.82 -18.80 -17.07
N PRO A 31 16.40 -19.79 -16.27
CA PRO A 31 15.29 -19.61 -15.35
C PRO A 31 15.50 -18.35 -14.50
N PRO A 32 14.45 -17.56 -14.23
CA PRO A 32 14.58 -16.39 -13.38
C PRO A 32 15.12 -16.81 -12.02
N SER A 33 15.99 -15.97 -11.44
CA SER A 33 16.37 -16.15 -10.03
C SER A 33 15.12 -16.10 -9.15
N TYR A 34 15.18 -16.72 -7.95
CA TYR A 34 14.07 -16.68 -7.00
C TYR A 34 13.58 -15.23 -6.76
N ARG A 35 14.50 -14.27 -6.67
CA ARG A 35 14.16 -12.85 -6.54
C ARG A 35 13.39 -12.30 -7.74
N GLN A 36 13.84 -12.58 -8.97
CA GLN A 36 13.14 -12.13 -10.18
C GLN A 36 11.76 -12.78 -10.31
N TRP A 37 11.64 -14.07 -9.96
CA TRP A 37 10.35 -14.75 -9.93
C TRP A 37 9.40 -14.08 -8.92
N VAL A 38 9.87 -13.82 -7.69
CA VAL A 38 9.10 -13.09 -6.67
C VAL A 38 8.71 -11.69 -7.16
N GLU A 39 9.60 -10.95 -7.83
CA GLU A 39 9.27 -9.63 -8.40
C GLU A 39 8.12 -9.71 -9.42
N VAL A 40 8.13 -10.73 -10.28
CA VAL A 40 7.07 -10.95 -11.29
C VAL A 40 5.75 -11.34 -10.63
N GLU A 41 5.77 -12.27 -9.67
CA GLU A 41 4.55 -12.66 -8.94
C GLU A 41 3.97 -11.50 -8.12
N ALA A 42 4.82 -10.68 -7.51
CA ALA A 42 4.40 -9.50 -6.77
C ALA A 42 3.70 -8.47 -7.68
N LEU A 43 4.15 -8.31 -8.93
CA LEU A 43 3.49 -7.44 -9.92
C LEU A 43 2.12 -7.97 -10.38
N LYS A 44 1.94 -9.30 -10.40
CA LYS A 44 0.62 -9.92 -10.62
C LYS A 44 -0.30 -9.77 -9.41
N GLY A 45 0.25 -9.35 -8.27
CA GLY A 45 -0.50 -9.12 -7.06
C GLY A 45 -0.45 -10.23 -6.03
N ASP A 46 0.51 -11.14 -6.15
CA ASP A 46 0.70 -12.18 -5.14
C ASP A 46 1.12 -11.54 -3.80
N LYS A 47 0.24 -11.65 -2.80
CA LYS A 47 0.43 -11.11 -1.45
C LYS A 47 1.65 -11.71 -0.74
N ALA A 48 1.91 -13.00 -0.95
CA ALA A 48 3.07 -13.68 -0.38
C ALA A 48 4.36 -13.21 -1.05
N ALA A 49 4.35 -13.01 -2.36
CA ALA A 49 5.49 -12.46 -3.09
C ALA A 49 5.81 -11.01 -2.65
N ILE A 50 4.80 -10.15 -2.48
CA ILE A 50 5.00 -8.80 -1.93
C ILE A 50 5.56 -8.86 -0.51
N SER A 51 5.02 -9.75 0.32
CA SER A 51 5.51 -9.98 1.69
C SER A 51 6.96 -10.46 1.69
N GLN A 52 7.36 -11.31 0.74
CA GLN A 52 8.72 -11.78 0.56
C GLN A 52 9.68 -10.64 0.16
N LEU A 53 9.28 -9.76 -0.77
CA LEU A 53 10.05 -8.56 -1.13
C LEU A 53 10.27 -7.66 0.09
N ARG A 54 9.22 -7.44 0.89
CA ARG A 54 9.27 -6.66 2.13
C ARG A 54 10.18 -7.32 3.16
N GLY A 55 10.13 -8.64 3.30
CA GLY A 55 11.01 -9.40 4.20
C GLY A 55 12.49 -9.23 3.88
N TRP A 56 12.86 -9.22 2.59
CA TRP A 56 14.22 -8.89 2.18
C TRP A 56 14.58 -7.44 2.50
N ASP A 57 13.70 -6.51 2.18
CA ASP A 57 13.90 -5.09 2.43
C ASP A 57 14.00 -4.74 3.93
N TYR A 58 13.28 -5.45 4.81
CA TYR A 58 13.44 -5.35 6.27
C TYR A 58 14.79 -5.87 6.75
N ARG A 59 15.25 -6.99 6.18
CA ARG A 59 16.57 -7.55 6.51
C ARG A 59 17.69 -6.59 6.11
N ASP A 60 17.61 -6.02 4.90
CA ASP A 60 18.59 -5.09 4.37
C ASP A 60 18.62 -3.77 5.17
N ARG A 61 17.49 -3.36 5.74
CA ARG A 61 17.35 -2.13 6.53
C ARG A 61 17.47 -2.33 8.03
N ARG A 62 17.81 -3.53 8.53
CA ARG A 62 17.81 -3.83 9.98
C ARG A 62 18.76 -2.94 10.79
N SER A 63 19.81 -2.39 10.19
CA SER A 63 20.72 -1.42 10.81
C SER A 63 20.28 0.04 10.68
N ASN A 64 19.24 0.33 9.91
CA ASN A 64 18.77 1.69 9.68
C ASN A 64 17.73 2.07 10.74
N ALA A 65 17.96 3.18 11.42
CA ALA A 65 16.96 3.76 12.30
C ALA A 65 15.66 4.02 11.51
N VAL A 66 14.51 3.74 12.16
CA VAL A 66 13.21 4.12 11.65
C VAL A 66 13.25 5.62 11.32
N LYS A 67 12.80 5.99 10.12
CA LYS A 67 12.76 7.41 9.73
C LYS A 67 11.89 8.16 10.73
N ALA A 68 12.43 9.19 11.34
CA ALA A 68 11.67 10.05 12.24
C ALA A 68 10.74 11.00 11.46
N THR A 69 9.64 11.38 12.09
CA THR A 69 8.83 12.54 11.72
C THR A 69 9.68 13.80 11.86
N THR A 70 9.55 14.71 10.90
CA THR A 70 10.24 16.01 10.83
C THR A 70 9.25 17.04 10.28
N ASP A 71 9.64 18.31 10.24
CA ASP A 71 8.79 19.41 9.76
C ASP A 71 8.31 19.22 8.31
N ASN A 72 9.03 18.43 7.51
CA ASN A 72 8.70 18.11 6.12
C ASN A 72 8.09 16.73 5.90
N ARG A 73 8.03 15.88 6.94
CA ARG A 73 7.67 14.46 6.78
C ARG A 73 6.94 13.91 8.00
N CYS A 74 5.74 13.38 7.78
CA CYS A 74 5.02 12.57 8.75
C CYS A 74 5.38 11.09 8.56
N VAL A 75 5.50 10.38 9.68
CA VAL A 75 5.70 8.93 9.69
C VAL A 75 4.66 8.30 10.60
N VAL A 76 3.90 7.37 10.04
CA VAL A 76 2.98 6.49 10.78
C VAL A 76 3.63 5.11 10.82
N ILE A 77 3.93 4.62 12.02
CA ILE A 77 4.39 3.25 12.24
C ILE A 77 3.19 2.33 12.16
N CYS A 78 3.34 1.21 11.46
CA CYS A 78 2.32 0.19 11.34
C CYS A 78 2.86 -1.10 11.92
N GLU A 79 2.07 -1.75 12.78
CA GLU A 79 2.47 -3.03 13.34
C GLU A 79 2.61 -4.11 12.24
N PRO A 80 3.52 -5.09 12.45
CA PRO A 80 3.62 -6.23 11.56
C PRO A 80 2.30 -7.02 11.50
N GLY A 81 2.02 -7.64 10.35
CA GLY A 81 0.85 -8.51 10.18
C GLY A 81 -0.26 -7.94 9.31
N GLY A 82 -0.19 -6.65 8.93
CA GLY A 82 -1.06 -6.09 7.90
C GLY A 82 -0.76 -6.69 6.51
N THR A 83 -1.81 -7.09 5.79
CA THR A 83 -1.67 -7.47 4.38
C THR A 83 -1.23 -6.25 3.56
N PRO A 84 -0.23 -6.35 2.68
CA PRO A 84 0.13 -5.27 1.78
C PRO A 84 -1.06 -4.86 0.92
N VAL A 85 -1.49 -3.61 1.03
CA VAL A 85 -2.46 -3.03 0.10
C VAL A 85 -1.69 -2.32 -1.00
N TYR A 86 -1.89 -2.75 -2.24
CA TYR A 86 -1.17 -2.21 -3.40
C TYR A 86 -2.09 -1.98 -4.62
N SER A 87 -3.40 -2.18 -4.48
CA SER A 87 -4.41 -1.92 -5.50
C SER A 87 -5.77 -1.62 -4.86
N GLY A 88 -6.70 -1.06 -5.64
CA GLY A 88 -8.08 -0.84 -5.20
C GLY A 88 -8.29 0.28 -4.18
N VAL A 89 -7.29 1.15 -3.97
CA VAL A 89 -7.40 2.27 -3.04
C VAL A 89 -8.11 3.44 -3.76
N PRO A 90 -9.27 3.91 -3.27
CA PRO A 90 -10.02 4.98 -3.91
C PRO A 90 -9.20 6.26 -4.11
N GLY A 91 -9.31 6.88 -5.29
CA GLY A 91 -8.62 8.14 -5.62
C GLY A 91 -7.10 8.06 -5.76
N LEU A 92 -6.50 6.86 -5.64
CA LEU A 92 -5.05 6.69 -5.64
C LEU A 92 -4.58 5.67 -6.68
N ARG A 93 -3.54 6.04 -7.40
CA ARG A 93 -2.76 5.13 -8.24
C ARG A 93 -1.58 4.57 -7.45
N ALA A 94 -1.56 3.24 -7.31
CA ALA A 94 -0.48 2.53 -6.65
C ALA A 94 0.62 2.11 -7.64
N SER A 95 1.88 2.21 -7.21
CA SER A 95 3.06 1.72 -7.94
C SER A 95 3.94 0.88 -7.01
N LEU A 96 3.88 -0.43 -7.18
CA LEU A 96 4.75 -1.39 -6.48
C LEU A 96 6.19 -1.26 -7.01
N LYS A 97 7.17 -1.25 -6.09
CA LYS A 97 8.60 -1.29 -6.43
C LYS A 97 9.21 -2.66 -6.12
N LYS A 98 10.38 -2.92 -6.70
CA LYS A 98 11.15 -4.17 -6.56
C LYS A 98 11.54 -4.55 -5.12
N ASN A 99 11.45 -3.62 -4.17
CA ASN A 99 11.70 -3.89 -2.75
C ASN A 99 10.41 -4.03 -1.93
N GLY A 100 9.25 -4.13 -2.57
CA GLY A 100 7.97 -4.35 -1.89
C GLY A 100 7.32 -3.08 -1.31
N ARG A 101 7.94 -1.91 -1.45
CA ARG A 101 7.28 -0.63 -1.12
C ARG A 101 6.27 -0.24 -2.19
N VAL A 102 5.21 0.43 -1.78
CA VAL A 102 4.17 0.93 -2.67
C VAL A 102 4.17 2.46 -2.61
N GLN A 103 4.29 3.09 -3.77
CA GLN A 103 4.11 4.54 -3.90
C GLN A 103 2.68 4.82 -4.33
N PHE A 104 2.00 5.67 -3.59
CA PHE A 104 0.67 6.15 -3.93
C PHE A 104 0.77 7.57 -4.46
N SER A 105 0.17 7.79 -5.62
CA SER A 105 -0.04 9.10 -6.21
C SER A 105 -1.52 9.34 -6.42
N ASP A 106 -1.92 10.59 -6.35
CA ASP A 106 -3.25 11.05 -6.71
C ASP A 106 -3.59 10.60 -8.15
N SER A 107 -4.76 10.01 -8.35
CA SER A 107 -5.13 9.43 -9.65
C SER A 107 -5.35 10.46 -10.74
N GLU A 108 -5.71 11.69 -10.38
CA GLU A 108 -6.05 12.75 -11.33
C GLU A 108 -4.83 13.62 -11.65
N THR A 109 -4.14 14.08 -10.60
CA THR A 109 -3.01 15.01 -10.72
C THR A 109 -1.66 14.32 -10.88
N GLY A 110 -1.58 13.02 -10.57
CA GLY A 110 -0.32 12.27 -10.56
C GLY A 110 0.65 12.66 -9.44
N ARG A 111 0.24 13.58 -8.55
CA ARG A 111 1.08 14.04 -7.44
C ARG A 111 1.30 12.92 -6.43
N HIS A 112 2.54 12.78 -5.95
CA HIS A 112 2.88 11.84 -4.88
C HIS A 112 2.14 12.19 -3.58
N ILE A 113 1.50 11.19 -2.96
CA ILE A 113 0.74 11.32 -1.71
C ILE A 113 1.50 10.68 -0.56
N CYS A 114 1.79 9.37 -0.66
CA CYS A 114 2.51 8.65 0.38
C CYS A 114 3.30 7.47 -0.16
N THR A 115 4.20 6.94 0.67
CA THR A 115 4.89 5.68 0.41
C THR A 115 4.64 4.72 1.55
N ASP A 116 4.09 3.56 1.24
CA ASP A 116 3.92 2.45 2.16
C ASP A 116 5.12 1.48 2.08
N TYR A 117 5.81 1.31 3.20
CA TYR A 117 6.92 0.37 3.37
C TYR A 117 6.47 -0.95 4.02
N GLY A 118 5.19 -1.08 4.32
CA GLY A 118 4.57 -2.15 5.08
C GLY A 118 4.61 -1.91 6.58
N ASP A 119 5.80 -1.64 7.12
CA ASP A 119 6.04 -1.37 8.54
C ASP A 119 5.85 0.11 8.92
N ARG A 120 5.69 0.97 7.92
CA ARG A 120 5.38 2.40 8.08
C ARG A 120 4.82 3.00 6.81
N VAL A 121 4.02 4.04 6.97
CA VAL A 121 3.58 4.92 5.90
C VAL A 121 4.22 6.29 6.10
N ILE A 122 4.78 6.82 5.01
CA ILE A 122 5.46 8.12 5.00
C ILE A 122 4.78 9.05 4.02
N PHE A 123 4.49 10.27 4.47
CA PHE A 123 3.91 11.33 3.66
C PHE A 123 4.45 12.70 4.09
N ARG A 124 4.04 13.74 3.36
CA ARG A 124 4.49 15.11 3.62
C ARG A 124 3.92 15.64 4.93
N ASN A 125 4.72 16.40 5.67
CA ASN A 125 4.25 17.21 6.79
C ASN A 125 4.09 18.68 6.35
N SER A 126 3.30 19.44 7.11
CA SER A 126 3.07 20.86 6.92
C SER A 126 2.83 21.53 8.26
N ASP A 127 3.45 22.69 8.47
CA ASP A 127 3.18 23.54 9.64
C ASP A 127 1.78 24.17 9.56
N ASP A 128 1.24 24.33 8.36
CA ASP A 128 -0.18 24.67 8.14
C ASP A 128 -1.07 23.45 8.45
N TYR A 129 -1.90 23.58 9.50
CA TYR A 129 -2.80 22.52 9.97
C TYR A 129 -3.85 22.11 8.93
N ASP A 130 -4.38 23.05 8.15
CA ASP A 130 -5.41 22.74 7.15
C ASP A 130 -4.80 21.99 5.96
N MET A 131 -3.58 22.37 5.57
CA MET A 131 -2.82 21.61 4.58
C MET A 131 -2.47 20.21 5.10
N LEU A 132 -2.01 20.08 6.35
CA LEU A 132 -1.72 18.79 6.96
C LEU A 132 -2.96 17.90 7.00
N LYS A 133 -4.10 18.43 7.45
CA LYS A 133 -5.39 17.73 7.47
C LYS A 133 -5.79 17.27 6.06
N SER A 134 -5.65 18.13 5.06
CA SER A 134 -5.94 17.79 3.66
C SER A 134 -5.06 16.64 3.14
N ASP A 135 -3.75 16.70 3.40
CA ASP A 135 -2.83 15.63 3.03
C ASP A 135 -3.15 14.32 3.78
N MET A 136 -3.51 14.39 5.07
CA MET A 136 -3.91 13.22 5.86
C MET A 136 -5.18 12.55 5.34
N MET A 137 -6.20 13.32 4.92
CA MET A 137 -7.41 12.77 4.29
C MET A 137 -7.09 11.98 3.02
N LYS A 138 -6.07 12.40 2.25
CA LYS A 138 -5.62 11.65 1.07
C LYS A 138 -4.86 10.37 1.43
N VAL A 139 -4.22 10.33 2.59
CA VAL A 139 -3.49 9.16 3.09
C VAL A 139 -4.42 8.16 3.78
N ALA A 140 -5.55 8.61 4.34
CA ALA A 140 -6.51 7.81 5.08
C ALA A 140 -6.89 6.49 4.38
N PRO A 141 -7.22 6.44 3.07
CA PRO A 141 -7.53 5.18 2.39
C PRO A 141 -6.40 4.13 2.44
N VAL A 142 -5.14 4.57 2.52
CA VAL A 142 -3.97 3.66 2.63
C VAL A 142 -3.80 3.13 4.05
N LEU A 143 -4.18 3.92 5.06
CA LEU A 143 -4.10 3.51 6.46
C LEU A 143 -5.26 2.59 6.85
N PHE A 144 -6.48 2.97 6.48
CA PHE A 144 -7.71 2.23 6.83
C PHE A 144 -8.02 1.07 5.89
N SER A 145 -7.28 0.89 4.79
CA SER A 145 -7.35 -0.39 4.04
C SER A 145 -6.66 -1.56 4.77
N ARG A 146 -5.97 -1.29 5.88
CA ARG A 146 -5.37 -2.32 6.73
C ARG A 146 -6.41 -2.90 7.67
N SER A 147 -6.14 -4.11 8.17
CA SER A 147 -6.97 -4.72 9.22
C SER A 147 -7.01 -3.81 10.45
N PRO A 148 -8.20 -3.54 11.03
CA PRO A 148 -8.34 -2.76 12.27
C PRO A 148 -7.67 -3.43 13.47
N THR A 149 -7.42 -4.74 13.38
CA THR A 149 -6.70 -5.52 14.41
C THR A 149 -5.20 -5.23 14.48
N VAL A 150 -4.65 -4.48 13.52
CA VAL A 150 -3.23 -4.15 13.45
C VAL A 150 -3.06 -2.70 13.87
N GLY A 151 -2.32 -2.48 14.96
CA GLY A 151 -2.11 -1.15 15.50
C GLY A 151 -1.29 -0.26 14.57
N MET A 152 -1.53 1.04 14.66
CA MET A 152 -0.71 2.07 14.04
C MET A 152 -0.47 3.23 14.99
N ALA A 153 0.64 3.93 14.83
CA ALA A 153 0.96 5.06 15.69
C ALA A 153 1.73 6.15 14.95
N PRO A 154 1.45 7.44 15.20
CA PRO A 154 2.29 8.51 14.70
C PRO A 154 3.65 8.46 15.43
N GLN A 155 4.72 8.57 14.64
CA GLN A 155 6.07 8.60 15.18
C GLN A 155 6.43 10.02 15.65
N GLY A 156 7.07 10.13 16.81
CA GLY A 156 7.63 11.39 17.32
C GLY A 156 6.61 12.28 18.03
N ASP A 157 7.07 13.44 18.48
CA ASP A 157 6.30 14.27 19.43
C ASP A 157 5.77 15.56 18.79
N ASN A 158 5.57 15.56 17.47
CA ASN A 158 4.93 16.68 16.79
C ASN A 158 3.45 16.72 17.21
N GLU A 159 3.12 17.65 18.11
CA GLU A 159 1.78 17.78 18.70
C GLU A 159 0.68 17.96 17.65
N GLN A 160 0.96 18.79 16.64
CA GLN A 160 0.02 19.08 15.55
C GLN A 160 -0.34 17.82 14.76
N PHE A 161 0.67 17.05 14.39
CA PHE A 161 0.51 15.78 13.69
C PHE A 161 -0.18 14.73 14.58
N ASN A 162 0.22 14.61 15.85
CA ASN A 162 -0.39 13.66 16.77
C ASN A 162 -1.88 13.96 16.99
N ALA A 163 -2.24 15.24 17.17
CA ALA A 163 -3.63 15.66 17.31
C ALA A 163 -4.45 15.45 16.02
N ALA A 164 -3.88 15.76 14.85
CA ALA A 164 -4.54 15.52 13.56
C ALA A 164 -4.75 14.02 13.30
N PHE A 165 -3.77 13.19 13.64
CA PHE A 165 -3.85 11.73 13.53
C PHE A 165 -4.93 11.15 14.43
N ALA A 166 -4.94 11.52 15.71
CA ALA A 166 -5.97 11.10 16.66
C ALA A 166 -7.39 11.45 16.16
N LYS A 167 -7.59 12.68 15.65
CA LYS A 167 -8.87 13.13 15.08
C LYS A 167 -9.27 12.36 13.83
N MET A 168 -8.34 12.06 12.94
CA MET A 168 -8.61 11.30 11.72
C MET A 168 -9.10 9.89 12.05
N VAL A 169 -8.43 9.19 12.98
CA VAL A 169 -8.84 7.84 13.41
C VAL A 169 -10.19 7.90 14.14
N ALA A 170 -10.37 8.88 15.03
CA ALA A 170 -11.63 9.07 15.76
C ALA A 170 -12.81 9.30 14.80
N TRP A 171 -12.63 10.19 13.81
CA TRP A 171 -13.65 10.45 12.81
C TRP A 171 -13.95 9.20 11.98
N HIS A 172 -12.93 8.42 11.60
CA HIS A 172 -13.13 7.17 10.88
C HIS A 172 -13.99 6.19 11.69
N ASN A 173 -13.61 5.92 12.95
CA ASN A 173 -14.32 4.99 13.83
C ASN A 173 -15.77 5.42 14.09
N VAL A 174 -16.06 6.72 14.15
CA VAL A 174 -17.45 7.19 14.33
C VAL A 174 -18.29 7.00 13.07
N ASN A 175 -17.70 7.18 11.87
CA ASN A 175 -18.45 7.20 10.61
C ASN A 175 -18.42 5.88 9.82
N HIS A 176 -17.51 4.96 10.13
CA HIS A 176 -17.29 3.69 9.40
C HIS A 176 -17.21 2.51 10.38
N ARG A 177 -18.16 2.41 11.31
CA ARG A 177 -18.15 1.40 12.39
C ARG A 177 -18.18 -0.04 11.86
N GLU A 178 -18.80 -0.24 10.70
CA GLU A 178 -18.90 -1.51 10.00
C GLU A 178 -17.55 -2.08 9.55
N GLU A 179 -16.53 -1.22 9.37
CA GLU A 179 -15.17 -1.62 8.96
C GLU A 179 -14.30 -2.04 10.16
N GLY A 180 -14.82 -1.89 11.38
CA GLY A 180 -14.15 -2.20 12.63
C GLY A 180 -13.47 -0.98 13.27
N GLU A 181 -13.06 -1.14 14.53
CA GLU A 181 -12.48 -0.06 15.32
C GLU A 181 -10.95 -0.06 15.24
N TYR A 182 -10.40 1.05 14.75
CA TYR A 182 -8.95 1.26 14.68
C TYR A 182 -8.43 1.81 16.00
N HIS A 183 -7.33 1.23 16.46
CA HIS A 183 -6.67 1.60 17.72
C HIS A 183 -5.30 2.23 17.41
N ILE A 184 -4.90 3.20 18.23
CA ILE A 184 -3.58 3.83 18.14
C ILE A 184 -2.65 3.16 19.14
N SER A 185 -1.56 2.54 18.69
CA SER A 185 -0.66 1.77 19.60
C SER A 185 0.05 2.65 20.64
N ARG A 186 0.05 3.98 20.45
CA ARG A 186 0.59 4.96 21.40
C ARG A 186 -0.49 5.43 22.37
N PRO A 187 -0.40 5.12 23.68
CA PRO A 187 -1.47 5.41 24.64
C PRO A 187 -1.82 6.89 24.78
N ASP A 188 -0.81 7.77 24.73
CA ASP A 188 -0.98 9.22 24.82
C ASP A 188 -1.81 9.78 23.65
N VAL A 189 -1.59 9.25 22.45
CA VAL A 189 -2.34 9.64 21.24
C VAL A 189 -3.69 8.91 21.15
N ASP A 190 -3.76 7.67 21.64
CA ASP A 190 -5.01 6.90 21.68
C ASP A 190 -6.04 7.52 22.64
N GLN A 191 -5.59 8.06 23.77
CA GLN A 191 -6.45 8.83 24.66
C GLN A 191 -7.08 10.02 23.92
N LEU A 192 -6.28 10.76 23.14
CA LEU A 192 -6.80 11.85 22.31
C LEU A 192 -7.81 11.33 21.28
N ARG A 193 -7.62 10.15 20.69
CA ARG A 193 -8.60 9.55 19.77
C ARG A 193 -9.92 9.32 20.50
N VAL A 194 -9.92 8.63 21.64
CA VAL A 194 -11.13 8.34 22.43
C VAL A 194 -11.88 9.62 22.80
N GLU A 195 -11.15 10.64 23.28
CA GLU A 195 -11.76 11.94 23.61
C GLU A 195 -12.42 12.62 22.39
N ASN A 196 -11.83 12.50 21.20
CA ASN A 196 -12.42 13.05 19.98
C ASN A 196 -13.59 12.19 19.45
N GLU A 197 -13.58 10.87 19.63
CA GLU A 197 -14.72 10.02 19.27
C GLU A 197 -15.98 10.39 20.05
N LEU A 198 -15.84 10.61 21.36
CA LEU A 198 -16.95 11.09 22.20
C LEU A 198 -17.49 12.42 21.66
N ARG A 199 -16.60 13.39 21.39
CA ARG A 199 -16.99 14.69 20.84
C ARG A 199 -17.70 14.57 19.48
N PHE A 200 -17.21 13.74 18.58
CA PHE A 200 -17.81 13.55 17.25
C PHE A 200 -19.15 12.82 17.33
N ALA A 201 -19.28 11.83 18.21
CA ALA A 201 -20.56 11.15 18.47
C ALA A 201 -21.60 12.11 19.06
N ASP A 202 -21.21 12.96 20.01
CA ASP A 202 -22.08 13.98 20.59
C ASP A 202 -22.55 14.98 19.52
N MET A 203 -21.64 15.46 18.66
CA MET A 203 -21.99 16.35 17.55
C MET A 203 -22.97 15.71 16.57
N ALA A 204 -22.77 14.44 16.21
CA ALA A 204 -23.68 13.71 15.33
C ALA A 204 -25.08 13.54 15.96
N SER A 205 -25.15 13.31 17.27
CA SER A 205 -26.43 13.21 17.98
C SER A 205 -27.19 14.53 18.07
N GLN A 206 -26.48 15.66 18.17
CA GLN A 206 -27.07 17.01 18.27
C GLN A 206 -27.48 17.59 16.92
N SER A 207 -26.78 17.22 15.84
CA SER A 207 -27.06 17.76 14.50
C SER A 207 -28.26 17.09 13.81
N GLY A 208 -28.80 16.00 14.37
CA GLY A 208 -29.87 15.22 13.74
C GLY A 208 -29.50 14.68 12.35
N GLN A 209 -28.21 14.70 11.99
CA GLN A 209 -27.74 14.23 10.69
C GLN A 209 -27.65 12.71 10.72
N GLU A 210 -28.73 12.06 10.26
CA GLU A 210 -28.57 10.81 9.52
C GLU A 210 -27.65 11.13 8.33
N TYR A 211 -26.37 10.78 8.45
CA TYR A 211 -25.46 10.80 7.31
C TYR A 211 -26.04 9.83 6.28
N SER A 212 -26.71 10.38 5.26
CA SER A 212 -27.22 9.63 4.13
C SER A 212 -26.04 8.85 3.56
N GLN A 213 -26.07 7.53 3.77
CA GLN A 213 -25.25 6.60 3.02
C GLN A 213 -25.45 6.96 1.55
N ASN A 214 -24.37 7.28 0.83
CA ASN A 214 -24.42 7.14 -0.61
C ASN A 214 -24.54 5.63 -0.86
N GLU A 215 -25.76 5.10 -0.78
CA GLU A 215 -26.07 3.83 -1.40
C GLU A 215 -25.55 3.91 -2.84
N PRO A 216 -24.77 2.93 -3.32
CA PRO A 216 -24.44 2.88 -4.72
C PRO A 216 -25.77 2.84 -5.48
N GLN A 217 -26.08 3.89 -6.24
CA GLN A 217 -27.27 3.94 -7.08
C GLN A 217 -27.33 2.65 -7.89
N ALA A 218 -28.29 1.79 -7.55
CA ALA A 218 -28.58 0.56 -8.26
C ALA A 218 -29.24 0.89 -9.61
N SER A 219 -28.49 1.52 -10.52
CA SER A 219 -28.85 1.66 -11.92
C SER A 219 -28.13 0.59 -12.74
N TRP A 220 -28.30 -0.68 -12.36
CA TRP A 220 -27.97 -1.79 -13.24
C TRP A 220 -29.28 -2.48 -13.64
N LYS A 221 -29.62 -2.42 -14.93
CA LYS A 221 -30.69 -3.23 -15.52
C LYS A 221 -30.05 -4.32 -16.37
N PRO A 222 -30.42 -5.60 -16.19
CA PRO A 222 -29.94 -6.67 -17.06
C PRO A 222 -30.49 -6.48 -18.49
N PRO A 223 -29.73 -6.84 -19.54
CA PRO A 223 -30.23 -6.86 -20.90
C PRO A 223 -31.37 -7.89 -21.02
N SER A 224 -32.48 -7.49 -21.63
CA SER A 224 -33.56 -8.41 -21.99
C SER A 224 -33.14 -9.26 -23.20
N PRO A 225 -33.51 -10.55 -23.22
CA PRO A 225 -33.08 -11.46 -24.28
C PRO A 225 -33.80 -11.14 -25.60
N LEU A 226 -33.01 -11.06 -26.67
CA LEU A 226 -33.43 -11.32 -28.04
C LEU A 226 -32.60 -12.50 -28.56
#